data_AF-A0A924YPX7-F1
#
_entry.id   AF-A0A924YPX7-F1
#
_cell.length_a   1.000
_cell.length_b   1.000
_cell.length_c   1.000
_cell.angle_alpha   90.00
_cell.angle_beta   90.00
_cell.angle_gamma   90.00
#
_symmetry.space_group_name_H-M   'P 1'
#
loop_
_entity.id
_entity.type
_entity.pdbx_description
1 polymer ?
#
loop_
_entity_poly.entity_id
_entity_poly.type
_entity_poly.pdbx_seq_one_letter_code
_entity_poly.pdbx_strand_id
1 'polypeptide(L)'
;AENGGVISAREFVQKGGFSREVITRLFDGGWSELRNAAGIAPHPYAPHNDTANDLDAKRMAMITAAKNIAAQSDGVTSAREFAQRSGFSRDLIYRVFEGGWSELREAAGIAPHPSDPRPYTDEQLLKAYHEVVSKLRKIPTINQFNREAQISWSAVNSRFRGQRGIVSRYREWLIAFEPQSDLIELIPVSGVEVGDSDPSLQSDPSASLPKEWGKTNRTVYGEPISFRGLRHAPVNEQGVVYLFGMVSYELGFLVEAVHIAFPDCEAKRCINRKEKRWERVRIEFEFQSRNFLAHGHDPKGCDLIVCWEHNWRDCPIEVVELRQVLMTLDDSKP
;
A
#
# COMPACT_ATOMS: atom_id res chain seq x y z
N ALA A 1 33.26 -6.32 26.26
CA ALA A 1 32.73 -5.31 27.19
C ALA A 1 33.25 -5.64 28.58
N GLU A 2 33.93 -4.71 29.26
CA GLU A 2 34.53 -4.94 30.58
C GLU A 2 33.52 -5.17 31.73
N ASN A 3 32.21 -5.23 31.47
CA ASN A 3 31.20 -5.37 32.53
C ASN A 3 30.04 -6.32 32.19
N GLY A 4 30.24 -7.35 31.35
CA GLY A 4 29.22 -8.39 31.11
C GLY A 4 27.85 -7.89 30.63
N GLY A 5 27.76 -6.63 30.22
CA GLY A 5 26.51 -5.96 29.86
C GLY A 5 26.14 -6.23 28.40
N VAL A 6 24.85 -6.49 28.19
CA VAL A 6 24.22 -6.66 26.88
C VAL A 6 24.40 -5.38 26.06
N ILE A 7 25.23 -5.42 25.00
CA ILE A 7 25.40 -4.30 24.07
C ILE A 7 24.46 -4.48 22.86
N SER A 8 23.72 -3.43 22.51
CA SER A 8 22.85 -3.47 21.32
C SER A 8 23.62 -3.19 20.03
N ALA A 9 23.10 -3.62 18.87
CA ALA A 9 23.71 -3.34 17.57
C ALA A 9 23.94 -1.83 17.33
N ARG A 10 23.01 -1.01 17.81
CA ARG A 10 23.07 0.45 17.70
C ARG A 10 24.17 1.03 18.58
N GLU A 11 24.30 0.51 19.80
CA GLU A 11 25.32 0.94 20.75
C GLU A 11 26.72 0.48 20.33
N PHE A 12 26.85 -0.71 19.73
CA PHE A 12 28.10 -1.19 19.15
C PHE A 12 28.56 -0.33 17.97
N VAL A 13 27.65 0.04 17.07
CA VAL A 13 27.93 0.96 15.94
C VAL A 13 28.38 2.33 16.46
N GLN A 14 27.72 2.83 17.51
CA GLN A 14 28.00 4.15 18.08
C GLN A 14 29.34 4.20 18.85
N LYS A 15 29.69 3.12 19.58
CA LYS A 15 30.93 3.04 20.38
C LYS A 15 32.12 2.50 19.61
N GLY A 16 31.88 1.61 18.64
CA GLY A 16 32.92 0.92 17.87
C GLY A 16 33.31 1.59 16.56
N GLY A 17 32.56 2.61 16.10
CA GLY A 17 32.89 3.36 14.88
C GLY A 17 32.69 2.59 13.57
N PHE A 18 32.09 1.39 13.62
CA PHE A 18 31.77 0.59 12.43
C PHE A 18 30.33 0.83 12.00
N SER A 19 30.08 1.09 10.71
CA SER A 19 28.72 1.17 10.18
C SER A 19 28.06 -0.21 10.14
N ARG A 20 26.72 -0.26 10.16
CA ARG A 20 25.98 -1.53 10.04
C ARG A 20 26.29 -2.27 8.74
N GLU A 21 26.62 -1.53 7.68
CA GLU A 21 26.97 -2.08 6.37
C GLU A 21 28.30 -2.84 6.40
N VAL A 22 29.27 -2.35 7.17
CA VAL A 22 30.55 -3.05 7.39
C VAL A 22 30.32 -4.38 8.13
N ILE A 23 29.43 -4.39 9.12
CA ILE A 23 29.08 -5.61 9.88
C ILE A 23 28.42 -6.64 8.96
N THR A 24 27.48 -6.23 8.10
CA THR A 24 26.83 -7.14 7.14
C THR A 24 27.72 -7.60 5.99
N ARG A 25 28.85 -6.93 5.76
CA ARG A 25 29.84 -7.34 4.75
C ARG A 25 30.83 -8.37 5.27
N LEU A 26 31.13 -8.31 6.57
CA LEU A 26 32.12 -9.16 7.22
C LEU A 26 31.49 -10.40 7.86
N PHE A 27 30.19 -10.35 8.13
CA PHE A 27 29.41 -11.43 8.73
C PHE A 27 28.11 -11.59 7.93
N ASP A 28 27.94 -12.73 7.27
CA ASP A 28 26.78 -13.02 6.42
C ASP A 28 25.47 -13.06 7.23
N GLY A 29 25.55 -13.48 8.50
CA GLY A 29 24.49 -13.38 9.50
C GLY A 29 24.41 -12.01 10.21
N GLY A 30 25.17 -11.02 9.74
CA GLY A 30 25.22 -9.65 10.24
C GLY A 30 25.50 -9.55 11.74
N TRP A 31 24.72 -8.75 12.44
CA TRP A 31 24.87 -8.50 13.87
C TRP A 31 24.80 -9.78 14.72
N SER A 32 23.96 -10.74 14.32
CA SER A 32 23.75 -11.98 15.08
C SER A 32 24.98 -12.87 15.08
N GLU A 33 25.68 -12.93 13.94
CA GLU A 33 26.89 -13.74 13.77
C GLU A 33 28.13 -13.07 14.40
N LEU A 34 28.31 -11.76 14.21
CA LEU A 34 29.34 -10.99 14.90
C LEU A 34 29.24 -11.17 16.42
N ARG A 35 28.03 -11.12 16.97
CA ARG A 35 27.76 -11.29 18.40
C ARG A 35 28.16 -12.69 18.90
N ASN A 36 27.90 -13.71 18.10
CA ASN A 36 28.28 -15.09 18.41
C ASN A 36 29.81 -15.27 18.39
N ALA A 37 30.46 -14.76 17.34
CA ALA A 37 31.92 -14.78 17.22
C ALA A 37 32.62 -14.00 18.35
N ALA A 38 31.98 -12.94 18.86
CA ALA A 38 32.50 -12.11 19.96
C ALA A 38 32.15 -12.62 21.37
N GLY A 39 31.43 -13.75 21.49
CA GLY A 39 31.04 -14.32 22.79
C GLY A 39 30.09 -13.42 23.62
N ILE A 40 29.32 -12.56 22.96
CA ILE A 40 28.41 -11.61 23.62
C ILE A 40 27.04 -12.30 23.85
N ALA A 41 26.56 -12.28 25.10
CA ALA A 41 25.27 -12.89 25.46
C ALA A 41 24.09 -12.26 24.68
N PRO A 42 23.09 -13.07 24.27
CA PRO A 42 21.99 -12.59 23.42
C PRO A 42 21.08 -11.57 24.11
N HIS A 43 20.64 -10.58 23.34
CA HIS A 43 19.63 -9.60 23.74
C HIS A 43 18.25 -10.29 23.83
N PRO A 44 17.38 -9.94 24.81
CA PRO A 44 16.06 -10.57 25.03
C PRO A 44 15.03 -10.41 23.89
N TYR A 45 15.42 -9.82 22.76
CA TYR A 45 14.64 -9.83 21.52
C TYR A 45 15.41 -10.66 20.50
N ALA A 46 15.20 -11.97 20.54
CA ALA A 46 15.68 -12.91 19.53
C ALA A 46 14.58 -13.14 18.47
N PRO A 47 14.93 -13.43 17.21
CA PRO A 47 13.97 -14.03 16.27
C PRO A 47 13.59 -15.41 16.82
N HIS A 48 12.30 -15.64 17.05
CA HIS A 48 11.81 -16.91 17.59
C HIS A 48 11.78 -17.96 16.48
N ASN A 49 12.58 -19.02 16.62
CA ASN A 49 12.42 -20.28 15.86
C ASN A 49 11.24 -21.07 16.44
N ASP A 50 10.02 -20.61 16.19
CA ASP A 50 8.83 -21.41 16.49
C ASP A 50 8.71 -22.52 15.44
N THR A 51 8.67 -23.79 15.87
CA THR A 51 8.39 -24.90 14.95
C THR A 51 6.93 -24.88 14.51
N ALA A 52 6.57 -25.57 13.42
CA ALA A 52 5.17 -25.67 12.98
C ALA A 52 4.23 -26.17 14.09
N ASN A 53 4.69 -27.14 14.90
CA ASN A 53 3.94 -27.63 16.06
C ASN A 53 3.75 -26.56 17.15
N ASP A 54 4.72 -25.68 17.36
CA ASP A 54 4.60 -24.59 18.33
C ASP A 54 3.58 -23.53 17.88
N LEU A 55 3.51 -23.26 16.59
CA LEU A 55 2.53 -22.34 16.01
C LEU A 55 1.12 -22.90 16.08
N ASP A 56 0.92 -24.21 15.85
CA ASP A 56 -0.38 -24.86 15.98
C ASP A 56 -0.88 -24.87 17.43
N ALA A 57 -0.01 -25.17 18.39
CA ALA A 57 -0.34 -25.08 19.81
C ALA A 57 -0.73 -23.64 20.22
N LYS A 58 0.03 -22.64 19.75
CA LYS A 58 -0.29 -21.22 19.96
C LYS A 58 -1.59 -20.81 19.28
N ARG A 59 -1.89 -21.34 18.09
CA ARG A 59 -3.14 -21.12 17.34
C ARG A 59 -4.35 -21.55 18.18
N MET A 60 -4.30 -22.75 18.73
CA MET A 60 -5.37 -23.29 19.59
C MET A 60 -5.51 -22.51 20.91
N ALA A 61 -4.39 -22.12 21.52
CA ALA A 61 -4.40 -21.30 22.73
C ALA A 61 -5.02 -19.92 22.49
N MET A 62 -4.71 -19.27 21.36
CA MET A 62 -5.28 -17.97 20.99
C MET A 62 -6.78 -18.06 20.73
N ILE A 63 -7.26 -19.09 20.02
CA ILE A 63 -8.70 -19.30 19.76
C ILE A 63 -9.46 -19.47 21.08
N THR A 64 -8.91 -20.27 21.99
CA THR A 64 -9.52 -20.53 23.30
C THR A 64 -9.56 -19.26 24.15
N ALA A 65 -8.46 -18.50 24.19
CA ALA A 65 -8.40 -17.22 24.90
C ALA A 65 -9.40 -16.21 24.32
N ALA A 66 -9.53 -16.15 22.99
CA ALA A 66 -10.45 -15.24 22.33
C ALA A 66 -11.91 -15.56 22.69
N LYS A 67 -12.30 -16.85 22.67
CA LYS A 67 -13.62 -17.31 23.11
C LYS A 67 -13.93 -16.90 24.55
N ASN A 68 -13.00 -17.12 25.47
CA ASN A 68 -13.18 -16.80 26.88
C ASN A 68 -13.30 -15.28 27.12
N ILE A 69 -12.50 -14.48 26.42
CA ILE A 69 -12.53 -13.01 26.52
C ILE A 69 -13.85 -12.47 25.96
N ALA A 70 -14.30 -12.97 24.81
CA ALA A 70 -15.57 -12.55 24.22
C ALA A 70 -16.77 -12.94 25.07
N ALA A 71 -16.76 -14.11 25.70
CA ALA A 71 -17.81 -14.51 26.65
C ALA A 71 -17.90 -13.57 27.87
N GLN A 72 -16.83 -12.86 28.20
CA GLN A 72 -16.77 -11.89 29.30
C GLN A 72 -17.04 -10.44 28.84
N SER A 73 -17.22 -10.20 27.53
CA SER A 73 -17.42 -8.88 26.92
C SER A 73 -18.64 -8.86 25.98
N ASP A 74 -19.77 -9.46 26.40
CA ASP A 74 -21.03 -9.50 25.63
C ASP A 74 -20.89 -10.02 24.19
N GLY A 75 -19.95 -10.94 23.94
CA GLY A 75 -19.75 -11.57 22.64
C GLY A 75 -18.95 -10.74 21.63
N VAL A 76 -18.34 -9.63 22.06
CA VAL A 76 -17.57 -8.73 21.19
C VAL A 76 -16.22 -8.40 21.81
N THR A 77 -15.15 -8.38 21.02
CA THR A 77 -13.80 -8.03 21.50
C THR A 77 -13.00 -7.39 20.38
N SER A 78 -12.21 -6.35 20.69
CA SER A 78 -11.29 -5.73 19.73
C SER A 78 -9.90 -6.39 19.76
N ALA A 79 -9.13 -6.28 18.68
CA ALA A 79 -7.74 -6.77 18.64
C ALA A 79 -6.85 -6.20 19.76
N ARG A 80 -7.09 -4.93 20.12
CA ARG A 80 -6.38 -4.24 21.19
C ARG A 80 -6.74 -4.79 22.55
N GLU A 81 -8.04 -4.96 22.81
CA GLU A 81 -8.55 -5.52 24.07
C GLU A 81 -8.10 -6.97 24.24
N PHE A 82 -8.18 -7.78 23.18
CA PHE A 82 -7.67 -9.15 23.18
C PHE A 82 -6.18 -9.20 23.52
N ALA A 83 -5.34 -8.40 22.87
CA ALA A 83 -3.90 -8.37 23.15
C ALA A 83 -3.60 -7.95 24.61
N GLN A 84 -4.36 -6.99 25.15
CA GLN A 84 -4.22 -6.54 26.54
C GLN A 84 -4.63 -7.61 27.55
N ARG A 85 -5.71 -8.36 27.28
CA ARG A 85 -6.28 -9.34 28.23
C ARG A 85 -5.68 -10.74 28.13
N SER A 86 -5.27 -11.15 26.93
CA SER A 86 -4.68 -12.47 26.69
C SER A 86 -3.17 -12.50 26.92
N GLY A 87 -2.50 -11.34 26.89
CA GLY A 87 -1.03 -11.25 26.94
C GLY A 87 -0.33 -11.65 25.63
N PHE A 88 -1.07 -12.05 24.59
CA PHE A 88 -0.50 -12.32 23.28
C PHE A 88 -0.17 -11.01 22.56
N SER A 89 1.05 -10.88 22.06
CA SER A 89 1.43 -9.71 21.26
C SER A 89 0.69 -9.72 19.92
N ARG A 90 0.38 -8.52 19.42
CA ARG A 90 -0.24 -8.36 18.10
C ARG A 90 0.61 -8.99 16.99
N ASP A 91 1.92 -8.87 17.08
CA ASP A 91 2.86 -9.44 16.10
C ASP A 91 2.79 -10.97 16.05
N LEU A 92 2.53 -11.63 17.19
CA LEU A 92 2.35 -13.08 17.22
C LEU A 92 1.02 -13.49 16.57
N ILE A 93 -0.05 -12.69 16.74
CA ILE A 93 -1.34 -12.94 16.06
C ILE A 93 -1.16 -12.93 14.55
N TYR A 94 -0.48 -11.92 13.99
CA TYR A 94 -0.22 -11.83 12.54
C TYR A 94 0.76 -12.88 12.01
N ARG A 95 1.48 -13.58 12.90
CA ARG A 95 2.37 -14.69 12.53
C ARG A 95 1.64 -16.03 12.50
N VAL A 96 0.70 -16.22 13.43
CA VAL A 96 -0.07 -17.47 13.60
C VAL A 96 -1.31 -17.50 12.70
N PHE A 97 -1.89 -16.33 12.40
CA PHE A 97 -3.05 -16.17 11.54
C PHE A 97 -2.68 -15.24 10.38
N GLU A 98 -2.72 -15.75 9.15
CA GLU A 98 -2.41 -14.97 7.94
C GLU A 98 -3.40 -13.80 7.76
N GLY A 99 -4.67 -14.02 8.14
CA GLY A 99 -5.69 -12.98 8.21
C GLY A 99 -5.63 -12.12 9.49
N GLY A 100 -4.65 -12.37 10.36
CA GLY A 100 -4.46 -11.68 11.62
C GLY A 100 -5.66 -11.78 12.56
N TRP A 101 -6.03 -10.67 13.19
CA TRP A 101 -7.16 -10.62 14.13
C TRP A 101 -8.49 -11.10 13.52
N SER A 102 -8.72 -10.82 12.24
CA SER A 102 -9.97 -11.18 11.57
C SER A 102 -10.16 -12.70 11.47
N GLU A 103 -9.10 -13.42 11.11
CA GLU A 103 -9.11 -14.89 11.03
C GLU A 103 -9.19 -15.53 12.42
N LEU A 104 -8.46 -14.99 13.41
CA LEU A 104 -8.57 -15.46 14.80
C LEU A 104 -10.00 -15.29 15.35
N ARG A 105 -10.64 -14.16 15.06
CA ARG A 105 -12.03 -13.88 15.48
C ARG A 105 -13.02 -14.89 14.86
N GLU A 106 -12.86 -15.17 13.57
CA GLU A 106 -13.68 -16.13 12.84
C GLU A 106 -13.49 -17.56 13.40
N ALA A 107 -12.24 -17.99 13.58
CA ALA A 107 -11.91 -19.27 14.20
C ALA A 107 -12.44 -19.39 15.65
N ALA A 108 -12.59 -18.25 16.34
CA ALA A 108 -13.17 -18.17 17.67
C ALA A 108 -14.70 -18.05 17.68
N GLY A 109 -15.36 -17.83 16.53
CA GLY A 109 -16.80 -17.64 16.45
C GLY A 109 -17.32 -16.36 17.11
N ILE A 110 -16.50 -15.30 17.14
CA ILE A 110 -16.82 -14.02 17.79
C ILE A 110 -17.45 -13.06 16.77
N ALA A 111 -18.51 -12.37 17.17
CA ALA A 111 -19.20 -11.41 16.31
C ALA A 111 -18.32 -10.17 16.00
N PRO A 112 -18.49 -9.53 14.83
CA PRO A 112 -17.72 -8.34 14.49
C PRO A 112 -17.99 -7.18 15.46
N HIS A 113 -16.93 -6.46 15.87
CA HIS A 113 -17.06 -5.29 16.73
C HIS A 113 -17.56 -4.08 15.92
N PRO A 114 -18.50 -3.24 16.44
CA PRO A 114 -19.03 -2.08 15.72
C PRO A 114 -17.96 -1.07 15.27
N SER A 115 -16.87 -0.96 16.03
CA SER A 115 -15.70 -0.09 15.73
C SER A 115 -14.60 -0.77 14.91
N ASP A 116 -14.85 -1.93 14.29
CA ASP A 116 -13.86 -2.61 13.46
C ASP A 116 -13.74 -1.90 12.09
N PRO A 117 -12.55 -1.44 11.66
CA PRO A 117 -12.36 -0.73 10.39
C PRO A 117 -12.63 -1.58 9.13
N ARG A 118 -13.10 -2.83 9.28
CA ARG A 118 -13.44 -3.74 8.18
C ARG A 118 -14.83 -4.36 8.39
N PRO A 119 -15.89 -3.71 7.90
CA PRO A 119 -17.27 -4.18 8.09
C PRO A 119 -17.63 -5.43 7.26
N TYR A 120 -16.82 -5.80 6.26
CA TYR A 120 -17.12 -6.90 5.34
C TYR A 120 -16.05 -8.01 5.33
N THR A 121 -16.51 -9.26 5.34
CA THR A 121 -15.68 -10.46 5.09
C THR A 121 -15.36 -10.61 3.60
N ASP A 122 -14.39 -11.45 3.27
CA ASP A 122 -14.05 -11.73 1.87
C ASP A 122 -15.24 -12.36 1.13
N GLU A 123 -15.96 -13.25 1.78
CA GLU A 123 -17.18 -13.87 1.25
C GLU A 123 -18.28 -12.83 0.97
N GLN A 124 -18.52 -11.88 1.89
CA GLN A 124 -19.51 -10.82 1.68
C GLN A 124 -19.15 -9.93 0.49
N LEU A 125 -17.87 -9.60 0.33
CA LEU A 125 -17.38 -8.82 -0.79
C LEU A 125 -17.50 -9.57 -2.12
N LEU A 126 -17.15 -10.87 -2.14
CA LEU A 126 -17.23 -11.71 -3.33
C LEU A 126 -18.67 -12.03 -3.72
N LYS A 127 -19.57 -12.19 -2.74
CA LYS A 127 -21.01 -12.34 -2.98
C LYS A 127 -21.64 -11.08 -3.56
N ALA A 128 -21.33 -9.90 -3.00
CA ALA A 128 -21.78 -8.63 -3.59
C ALA A 128 -21.26 -8.46 -5.03
N TYR A 129 -20.03 -8.88 -5.29
CA TYR A 129 -19.46 -8.91 -6.63
C TYR A 129 -20.14 -9.91 -7.56
N HIS A 130 -20.47 -11.10 -7.06
CA HIS A 130 -21.24 -12.10 -7.77
C HIS A 130 -22.61 -11.58 -8.19
N GLU A 131 -23.35 -10.91 -7.29
CA GLU A 131 -24.69 -10.38 -7.57
C GLU A 131 -24.66 -9.36 -8.72
N VAL A 132 -23.68 -8.46 -8.71
CA VAL A 132 -23.52 -7.46 -9.78
C VAL A 132 -23.11 -8.11 -11.11
N VAL A 133 -22.14 -9.03 -11.09
CA VAL A 133 -21.70 -9.74 -12.32
C VAL A 133 -22.85 -10.55 -12.90
N SER A 134 -23.62 -11.24 -12.05
CA SER A 134 -24.79 -12.02 -12.46
C SER A 134 -25.86 -11.14 -13.10
N LYS A 135 -26.12 -9.97 -12.51
CA LYS A 135 -27.09 -8.99 -13.02
C LYS A 135 -26.66 -8.39 -14.35
N LEU A 136 -25.39 -8.03 -14.50
CA LEU A 136 -24.88 -7.37 -15.71
C LEU A 136 -24.43 -8.34 -16.80
N ARG A 137 -24.28 -9.64 -16.47
CA ARG A 137 -23.72 -10.69 -17.33
C ARG A 137 -22.36 -10.31 -17.95
N LYS A 138 -21.60 -9.47 -17.25
CA LYS A 138 -20.26 -8.99 -17.61
C LYS A 138 -19.51 -8.50 -16.38
N ILE A 139 -18.19 -8.38 -16.50
CA ILE A 139 -17.35 -7.76 -15.46
C ILE A 139 -17.75 -6.27 -15.30
N PRO A 140 -18.20 -5.82 -14.11
CA PRO A 140 -18.66 -4.46 -13.90
C PRO A 140 -17.51 -3.45 -13.94
N THR A 141 -17.78 -2.26 -14.45
CA THR A 141 -16.94 -1.08 -14.19
C THR A 141 -17.17 -0.56 -12.77
N ILE A 142 -16.28 0.30 -12.27
CA ILE A 142 -16.40 0.94 -10.93
C ILE A 142 -17.79 1.57 -10.74
N ASN A 143 -18.25 2.36 -11.71
CA ASN A 143 -19.55 3.05 -11.65
C ASN A 143 -20.73 2.09 -11.74
N GLN A 144 -20.59 1.01 -12.52
CA GLN A 144 -21.61 -0.03 -12.59
C GLN A 144 -21.70 -0.79 -11.27
N PHE A 145 -20.56 -1.14 -10.66
CA PHE A 145 -20.55 -1.80 -9.36
C PHE A 145 -21.17 -0.92 -8.27
N ASN A 146 -20.73 0.33 -8.13
CA ASN A 146 -21.23 1.24 -7.10
C ASN A 146 -22.71 1.57 -7.22
N ARG A 147 -23.28 1.50 -8.44
CA ARG A 147 -24.72 1.74 -8.65
C ARG A 147 -25.57 0.54 -8.22
N GLU A 148 -25.06 -0.67 -8.42
CA GLU A 148 -25.85 -1.89 -8.25
C GLU A 148 -25.59 -2.58 -6.90
N ALA A 149 -24.41 -2.41 -6.30
CA ALA A 149 -24.03 -3.03 -5.04
C ALA A 149 -24.39 -2.16 -3.82
N GLN A 150 -24.67 -2.82 -2.69
CA GLN A 150 -24.79 -2.18 -1.37
C GLN A 150 -23.42 -1.88 -0.73
N ILE A 151 -22.33 -2.34 -1.34
CA ILE A 151 -20.95 -2.17 -0.88
C ILE A 151 -20.19 -1.32 -1.90
N SER A 152 -19.26 -0.49 -1.42
CA SER A 152 -18.43 0.33 -2.31
C SER A 152 -17.36 -0.49 -3.03
N TRP A 153 -17.07 -0.11 -4.27
CA TRP A 153 -15.96 -0.64 -5.06
C TRP A 153 -14.64 -0.57 -4.29
N SER A 154 -14.40 0.52 -3.56
CA SER A 154 -13.17 0.73 -2.80
C SER A 154 -12.98 -0.36 -1.72
N ALA A 155 -14.06 -0.85 -1.10
CA ALA A 155 -13.99 -1.94 -0.12
C ALA A 155 -13.53 -3.26 -0.76
N VAL A 156 -14.01 -3.57 -1.97
CA VAL A 156 -13.63 -4.79 -2.73
C VAL A 156 -12.22 -4.65 -3.29
N ASN A 157 -11.91 -3.50 -3.90
CA ASN A 157 -10.64 -3.19 -4.56
C ASN A 157 -9.46 -3.16 -3.59
N SER A 158 -9.65 -2.52 -2.44
CA SER A 158 -8.64 -2.47 -1.38
C SER A 158 -8.38 -3.85 -0.76
N ARG A 159 -9.41 -4.71 -0.69
CA ARG A 159 -9.28 -6.07 -0.14
C ARG A 159 -8.54 -7.01 -1.09
N PHE A 160 -8.89 -7.01 -2.37
CA PHE A 160 -8.36 -7.96 -3.35
C PHE A 160 -7.28 -7.37 -4.26
N ARG A 161 -6.68 -6.23 -3.88
CA ARG A 161 -5.49 -5.65 -4.52
C ARG A 161 -5.68 -5.35 -6.01
N GLY A 162 -6.84 -4.77 -6.35
CA GLY A 162 -7.15 -4.36 -7.71
C GLY A 162 -7.84 -5.43 -8.57
N GLN A 163 -8.23 -5.04 -9.79
CA GLN A 163 -9.07 -5.83 -10.69
C GLN A 163 -8.59 -7.28 -10.90
N ARG A 164 -7.27 -7.47 -11.11
CA ARG A 164 -6.70 -8.82 -11.32
C ARG A 164 -6.92 -9.73 -10.12
N GLY A 165 -6.73 -9.22 -8.90
CA GLY A 165 -6.93 -10.02 -7.70
C GLY A 165 -8.42 -10.23 -7.39
N ILE A 166 -9.29 -9.26 -7.68
CA ILE A 166 -10.75 -9.45 -7.60
C ILE A 166 -11.18 -10.59 -8.51
N VAL A 167 -10.77 -10.55 -9.79
CA VAL A 167 -11.15 -11.56 -10.80
C VAL A 167 -10.61 -12.94 -10.44
N SER A 168 -9.37 -13.03 -9.94
CA SER A 168 -8.80 -14.30 -9.47
C SER A 168 -9.57 -14.88 -8.29
N ARG A 169 -9.81 -14.07 -7.24
CA ARG A 169 -10.53 -14.51 -6.04
C ARG A 169 -11.99 -14.84 -6.31
N TYR A 170 -12.63 -14.06 -7.18
CA TYR A 170 -13.99 -14.30 -7.63
C TYR A 170 -14.11 -15.61 -8.43
N ARG A 171 -13.12 -15.95 -9.25
CA ARG A 171 -13.08 -17.24 -9.94
C ARG A 171 -12.93 -18.41 -8.98
N GLU A 172 -12.00 -18.33 -8.03
CA GLU A 172 -11.84 -19.34 -6.98
C GLU A 172 -13.16 -19.55 -6.21
N TRP A 173 -13.81 -18.45 -5.85
CA TRP A 173 -15.11 -18.47 -5.17
C TRP A 173 -16.23 -19.06 -6.04
N LEU A 174 -16.32 -18.70 -7.33
CA LEU A 174 -17.30 -19.27 -8.26
C LEU A 174 -17.13 -20.78 -8.40
N ILE A 175 -15.90 -21.28 -8.52
CA ILE A 175 -15.64 -22.73 -8.62
C ILE A 175 -16.07 -23.45 -7.33
N ALA A 176 -15.85 -22.84 -6.16
CA ALA A 176 -16.16 -23.43 -4.88
C ALA A 176 -17.66 -23.42 -4.53
N PHE A 177 -18.37 -22.36 -4.90
CA PHE A 177 -19.75 -22.11 -4.44
C PHE A 177 -20.81 -22.21 -5.55
N GLU A 178 -20.44 -21.97 -6.81
CA GLU A 178 -21.34 -21.95 -7.96
C GLU A 178 -20.71 -22.67 -9.19
N PRO A 179 -20.32 -23.96 -9.05
CA PRO A 179 -19.49 -24.66 -10.04
C PRO A 179 -20.16 -24.85 -11.41
N GLN A 180 -21.48 -24.70 -11.50
CA GLN A 180 -22.25 -24.82 -12.74
C GLN A 180 -22.53 -23.46 -13.40
N SER A 181 -22.01 -22.36 -12.85
CA SER A 181 -22.29 -21.03 -13.37
C SER A 181 -21.56 -20.76 -14.70
N ASP A 182 -22.31 -20.40 -15.74
CA ASP A 182 -21.76 -19.92 -17.02
C ASP A 182 -20.84 -18.69 -16.87
N LEU A 183 -20.87 -18.02 -15.70
CA LEU A 183 -20.01 -16.88 -15.39
C LEU A 183 -18.52 -17.26 -15.27
N ILE A 184 -18.21 -18.56 -15.15
CA ILE A 184 -16.83 -19.07 -15.18
C ILE A 184 -16.17 -18.76 -16.54
N GLU A 185 -16.94 -18.74 -17.63
CA GLU A 185 -16.43 -18.45 -18.99
C GLU A 185 -16.17 -16.96 -19.24
N LEU A 186 -16.77 -16.07 -18.44
CA LEU A 186 -16.53 -14.62 -18.52
C LEU A 186 -15.17 -14.20 -17.93
N ILE A 187 -14.45 -15.13 -17.32
CA ILE A 187 -13.15 -14.89 -16.66
C ILE A 187 -12.07 -15.68 -17.40
N PRO A 188 -11.37 -15.06 -18.37
CA PRO A 188 -10.35 -15.77 -19.14
C PRO A 188 -9.25 -16.31 -18.22
N VAL A 189 -8.90 -17.59 -18.45
CA VAL A 189 -7.66 -18.19 -17.91
C VAL A 189 -6.50 -17.38 -18.48
N SER A 190 -5.62 -16.86 -17.61
CA SER A 190 -4.49 -15.98 -17.94
C SER A 190 -3.79 -16.35 -19.25
N GLY A 191 -3.67 -15.39 -20.18
CA GLY A 191 -2.74 -15.53 -21.30
C GLY A 191 -3.04 -14.84 -22.64
N VAL A 192 -4.00 -13.91 -22.76
CA VAL A 192 -4.24 -13.21 -24.04
C VAL A 192 -4.34 -11.70 -23.82
N GLU A 193 -3.42 -11.01 -24.47
CA GLU A 193 -3.39 -9.57 -24.69
C GLU A 193 -4.74 -9.08 -25.23
N VAL A 194 -5.32 -8.06 -24.62
CA VAL A 194 -6.30 -7.22 -25.30
C VAL A 194 -5.61 -5.89 -25.54
N GLY A 195 -4.89 -5.85 -26.66
CA GLY A 195 -4.54 -4.62 -27.32
C GLY A 195 -5.81 -4.04 -27.94
N ASP A 196 -6.10 -2.77 -27.61
CA ASP A 196 -6.66 -1.87 -28.60
C ASP A 196 -5.45 -1.24 -29.31
N SER A 197 -4.99 -1.90 -30.38
CA SER A 197 -4.13 -1.29 -31.37
C SER A 197 -4.93 -1.08 -32.66
N ASP A 198 -5.11 0.20 -32.96
CA ASP A 198 -5.44 0.78 -34.25
C ASP A 198 -4.81 -0.02 -35.42
N PRO A 199 -5.58 -0.50 -36.41
CA PRO A 199 -5.08 -1.34 -37.48
C PRO A 199 -4.43 -0.49 -38.58
N SER A 200 -3.33 0.18 -38.25
CA SER A 200 -2.36 0.62 -39.25
C SER A 200 -1.01 0.81 -38.60
N LEU A 201 -0.14 -0.19 -38.74
CA LEU A 201 1.32 -0.05 -38.90
C LEU A 201 1.87 -1.48 -39.02
N GLN A 202 2.28 -1.84 -40.23
CA GLN A 202 2.97 -3.09 -40.52
C GLN A 202 4.28 -3.12 -39.72
N SER A 203 4.46 -4.12 -38.86
CA SER A 203 5.70 -4.31 -38.09
C SER A 203 6.58 -5.40 -38.70
N ASP A 204 7.80 -5.01 -39.06
CA ASP A 204 8.92 -5.90 -39.35
C ASP A 204 9.15 -6.94 -38.23
N PRO A 205 9.57 -8.18 -38.56
CA PRO A 205 9.82 -9.22 -37.57
C PRO A 205 11.28 -9.18 -37.09
N SER A 206 11.62 -8.28 -36.15
CA SER A 206 12.87 -8.43 -35.39
C SER A 206 12.88 -7.57 -34.12
N ALA A 207 12.41 -8.14 -33.01
CA ALA A 207 12.94 -7.97 -31.65
C ALA A 207 11.94 -8.57 -30.65
N SER A 208 12.14 -9.84 -30.26
CA SER A 208 11.43 -10.41 -29.11
C SER A 208 11.78 -9.62 -27.85
N LEU A 209 10.83 -8.89 -27.27
CA LEU A 209 11.01 -8.18 -26.01
C LEU A 209 11.30 -9.15 -24.85
N PRO A 210 12.01 -8.73 -23.79
CA PRO A 210 12.49 -9.63 -22.75
C PRO A 210 11.37 -10.17 -21.86
N LYS A 211 11.54 -11.42 -21.42
CA LYS A 211 10.78 -12.14 -20.40
C LYS A 211 10.32 -11.23 -19.25
N GLU A 212 9.00 -11.07 -19.07
CA GLU A 212 8.44 -10.39 -17.91
C GLU A 212 8.75 -11.17 -16.62
N TRP A 213 9.28 -10.48 -15.61
CA TRP A 213 9.63 -11.08 -14.33
C TRP A 213 8.43 -10.99 -13.37
N GLY A 214 8.11 -12.10 -12.70
CA GLY A 214 6.99 -12.14 -11.75
C GLY A 214 7.15 -11.14 -10.61
N LYS A 215 6.08 -10.43 -10.26
CA LYS A 215 6.06 -9.50 -9.12
C LYS A 215 6.20 -10.28 -7.81
N THR A 216 7.17 -9.89 -6.98
CA THR A 216 7.31 -10.39 -5.60
C THR A 216 6.63 -9.44 -4.62
N ASN A 217 6.31 -9.89 -3.40
CA ASN A 217 5.65 -9.07 -2.36
C ASN A 217 6.60 -8.02 -1.71
N ARG A 218 7.61 -7.55 -2.45
CA ARG A 218 8.64 -6.61 -2.01
C ARG A 218 8.23 -5.17 -2.35
N THR A 219 8.93 -4.21 -1.76
CA THR A 219 8.79 -2.79 -2.08
C THR A 219 8.93 -2.55 -3.58
N VAL A 220 7.95 -1.85 -4.15
CA VAL A 220 7.95 -1.45 -5.57
C VAL A 220 8.58 -0.07 -5.68
N TYR A 221 9.45 0.10 -6.65
CA TYR A 221 10.11 1.36 -6.96
C TYR A 221 9.70 1.82 -8.36
N GLY A 222 9.60 3.13 -8.56
CA GLY A 222 9.34 3.71 -9.87
C GLY A 222 10.57 3.64 -10.78
N GLU A 223 10.42 4.20 -11.99
CA GLU A 223 11.52 4.34 -12.94
C GLU A 223 12.71 5.08 -12.30
N PRO A 224 13.97 4.73 -12.62
CA PRO A 224 15.12 5.46 -12.13
C PRO A 224 15.09 6.93 -12.61
N ILE A 225 15.25 7.87 -11.69
CA ILE A 225 15.29 9.32 -12.01
C ILE A 225 16.52 10.03 -11.44
N SER A 226 17.20 9.46 -10.44
CA SER A 226 18.43 10.01 -9.81
C SER A 226 18.42 11.54 -9.56
N PHE A 227 17.28 12.08 -9.12
CA PHE A 227 17.09 13.52 -8.94
C PHE A 227 17.33 13.94 -7.49
N ARG A 228 18.39 14.72 -7.24
CA ARG A 228 18.71 15.32 -5.92
C ARG A 228 18.66 14.34 -4.73
N GLY A 229 19.13 13.12 -4.96
CA GLY A 229 19.15 12.05 -3.95
C GLY A 229 17.92 11.15 -3.95
N LEU A 230 16.85 11.48 -4.68
CA LEU A 230 15.73 10.60 -4.95
C LEU A 230 16.05 9.72 -6.16
N ARG A 231 16.31 8.42 -5.92
CA ARG A 231 16.77 7.50 -6.98
C ARG A 231 15.67 7.01 -7.91
N HIS A 232 14.44 6.94 -7.42
CA HIS A 232 13.31 6.36 -8.14
C HIS A 232 12.12 7.32 -8.14
N ALA A 233 11.38 7.31 -9.25
CA ALA A 233 10.15 8.06 -9.39
C ALA A 233 9.12 7.70 -8.31
N PRO A 234 8.24 8.66 -7.93
CA PRO A 234 7.07 8.37 -7.12
C PRO A 234 6.25 7.19 -7.68
N VAL A 235 5.66 6.40 -6.78
CA VAL A 235 4.73 5.31 -7.12
C VAL A 235 3.36 5.50 -6.44
N ASN A 236 3.18 6.63 -5.74
CA ASN A 236 1.98 7.03 -5.01
C ASN A 236 2.02 8.54 -4.71
N GLU A 237 0.95 9.06 -4.12
CA GLU A 237 0.80 10.49 -3.74
C GLU A 237 1.87 10.96 -2.74
N GLN A 238 2.25 10.14 -1.76
CA GLN A 238 3.26 10.53 -0.77
C GLN A 238 4.64 10.79 -1.40
N GLY A 239 4.98 10.04 -2.46
CA GLY A 239 6.18 10.32 -3.25
C GLY A 239 6.08 11.65 -4.01
N VAL A 240 4.89 12.04 -4.47
CA VAL A 240 4.62 13.34 -5.12
C VAL A 240 4.78 14.48 -4.12
N VAL A 241 4.19 14.35 -2.92
CA VAL A 241 4.32 15.34 -1.83
C VAL A 241 5.80 15.55 -1.49
N TYR A 242 6.54 14.47 -1.28
CA TYR A 242 7.97 14.54 -0.97
C TYR A 242 8.75 15.25 -2.09
N LEU A 243 8.51 14.86 -3.34
CA LEU A 243 9.19 15.44 -4.49
C LEU A 243 8.87 16.92 -4.67
N PHE A 244 7.60 17.31 -4.56
CA PHE A 244 7.20 18.72 -4.60
C PHE A 244 7.85 19.50 -3.46
N GLY A 245 7.91 18.95 -2.25
CA GLY A 245 8.63 19.56 -1.13
C GLY A 245 10.09 19.89 -1.47
N MET A 246 10.78 19.03 -2.24
CA MET A 246 12.16 19.26 -2.68
C MET A 246 12.34 20.38 -3.71
N VAL A 247 11.30 20.70 -4.51
CA VAL A 247 11.41 21.65 -5.65
C VAL A 247 10.48 22.86 -5.55
N SER A 248 9.57 22.89 -4.57
CA SER A 248 8.51 23.88 -4.42
C SER A 248 9.00 25.33 -4.53
N TYR A 249 10.10 25.66 -3.84
CA TYR A 249 10.68 27.01 -3.86
C TYR A 249 11.16 27.43 -5.26
N GLU A 250 11.78 26.53 -6.02
CA GLU A 250 12.29 26.82 -7.37
C GLU A 250 11.15 26.98 -8.38
N LEU A 251 10.07 26.22 -8.18
CA LEU A 251 8.81 26.38 -8.89
C LEU A 251 8.06 27.67 -8.48
N GLY A 252 8.56 28.40 -7.49
CA GLY A 252 7.98 29.67 -7.07
C GLY A 252 6.85 29.52 -6.05
N PHE A 253 6.89 28.47 -5.23
CA PHE A 253 5.94 28.25 -4.14
C PHE A 253 6.62 28.39 -2.76
N LEU A 254 5.90 28.98 -1.82
CA LEU A 254 6.20 28.94 -0.40
C LEU A 254 5.12 28.11 0.28
N VAL A 255 5.47 26.91 0.72
CA VAL A 255 4.56 26.01 1.43
C VAL A 255 4.34 26.54 2.85
N GLU A 256 3.08 26.73 3.23
CA GLU A 256 2.71 27.19 4.57
C GLU A 256 2.31 25.99 5.44
N ALA A 257 1.50 25.08 4.89
CA ALA A 257 1.10 23.87 5.60
C ALA A 257 0.68 22.74 4.65
N VAL A 258 0.92 21.50 5.09
CA VAL A 258 0.45 20.27 4.44
C VAL A 258 -0.45 19.53 5.42
N HIS A 259 -1.58 19.02 4.93
CA HIS A 259 -2.69 18.47 5.70
C HIS A 259 -3.10 17.09 5.16
N ILE A 260 -3.90 16.36 5.94
CA ILE A 260 -4.53 15.10 5.51
C ILE A 260 -5.92 15.38 4.90
N ALA A 261 -6.52 16.52 5.23
CA ALA A 261 -7.84 16.91 4.78
C ALA A 261 -7.71 17.77 3.52
N PHE A 262 -8.68 17.63 2.62
CA PHE A 262 -8.80 18.44 1.42
C PHE A 262 -8.96 19.95 1.72
N PRO A 263 -8.26 20.84 1.01
CA PRO A 263 -7.15 20.55 0.09
C PRO A 263 -5.87 20.16 0.85
N ASP A 264 -5.07 19.26 0.29
CA ASP A 264 -3.88 18.71 0.95
C ASP A 264 -2.84 19.74 1.39
N CYS A 265 -2.80 20.91 0.74
CA CYS A 265 -1.74 21.88 0.98
C CYS A 265 -2.20 23.33 0.81
N GLU A 266 -1.75 24.17 1.74
CA GLU A 266 -1.81 25.62 1.61
C GLU A 266 -0.41 26.17 1.33
N ALA A 267 -0.31 26.97 0.28
CA ALA A 267 0.93 27.61 -0.12
C ALA A 267 0.67 29.03 -0.63
N LYS A 268 1.77 29.73 -0.91
CA LYS A 268 1.78 30.98 -1.67
C LYS A 268 2.55 30.78 -2.96
N ARG A 269 1.99 31.13 -4.12
CA ARG A 269 2.68 31.13 -5.41
C ARG A 269 3.16 32.52 -5.79
N CYS A 270 4.34 32.61 -6.38
CA CYS A 270 4.93 33.87 -6.82
C CYS A 270 4.33 34.30 -8.15
N ILE A 271 3.58 35.41 -8.15
CA ILE A 271 2.98 35.99 -9.37
C ILE A 271 3.84 37.08 -10.00
N ASN A 272 4.80 37.65 -9.25
CA ASN A 272 5.79 38.57 -9.78
C ASN A 272 7.08 38.45 -8.97
N ARG A 273 8.12 37.88 -9.59
CA ARG A 273 9.44 37.71 -8.94
C ARG A 273 10.16 39.03 -8.66
N LYS A 274 10.04 40.04 -9.54
CA LYS A 274 10.70 41.34 -9.40
C LYS A 274 10.13 42.14 -8.23
N GLU A 275 8.80 42.19 -8.15
CA GLU A 275 8.07 42.90 -7.09
C GLU A 275 7.86 42.05 -5.84
N LYS A 276 8.33 40.79 -5.84
CA LYS A 276 8.14 39.82 -4.76
C LYS A 276 6.67 39.71 -4.33
N ARG A 277 5.76 39.66 -5.31
CA ARG A 277 4.32 39.50 -5.06
C ARG A 277 3.94 38.03 -5.05
N TRP A 278 3.15 37.67 -4.05
CA TRP A 278 2.71 36.32 -3.77
C TRP A 278 1.20 36.29 -3.60
N GLU A 279 0.56 35.21 -4.02
CA GLU A 279 -0.86 34.97 -3.79
C GLU A 279 -1.08 33.59 -3.17
N ARG A 280 -2.14 33.46 -2.37
CA ARG A 280 -2.52 32.18 -1.76
C ARG A 280 -2.94 31.20 -2.85
N VAL A 281 -2.53 29.95 -2.71
CA VAL A 281 -2.94 28.82 -3.57
C VAL A 281 -3.24 27.61 -2.69
N ARG A 282 -4.36 26.96 -2.95
CA ARG A 282 -4.75 25.66 -2.37
C ARG A 282 -4.37 24.56 -3.35
N ILE A 283 -3.58 23.61 -2.88
CA ILE A 283 -2.98 22.57 -3.70
C ILE A 283 -3.53 21.21 -3.28
N GLU A 284 -3.95 20.41 -4.26
CA GLU A 284 -4.19 18.98 -4.08
C GLU A 284 -3.05 18.16 -4.67
N PHE A 285 -2.56 17.15 -3.94
CA PHE A 285 -1.54 16.25 -4.43
C PHE A 285 -2.14 14.95 -4.94
N GLU A 286 -1.80 14.59 -6.17
CA GLU A 286 -2.32 13.36 -6.78
C GLU A 286 -1.20 12.56 -7.42
N PHE A 287 -1.26 11.23 -7.41
CA PHE A 287 -0.31 10.45 -8.22
C PHE A 287 -0.58 10.68 -9.71
N GLN A 288 -1.86 10.58 -10.10
CA GLN A 288 -2.36 10.91 -11.43
C GLN A 288 -3.41 11.99 -11.32
N SER A 289 -3.37 13.04 -12.14
CA SER A 289 -4.32 14.17 -12.03
C SER A 289 -5.80 13.76 -12.05
N ARG A 290 -6.16 12.66 -12.74
CA ARG A 290 -7.54 12.17 -12.77
C ARG A 290 -8.03 11.58 -11.43
N ASN A 291 -7.13 11.26 -10.51
CA ASN A 291 -7.50 10.75 -9.19
C ASN A 291 -8.31 11.78 -8.39
N PHE A 292 -8.10 13.08 -8.66
CA PHE A 292 -8.92 14.17 -8.14
C PHE A 292 -10.43 13.94 -8.40
N LEU A 293 -10.77 13.53 -9.64
CA LEU A 293 -12.15 13.18 -10.00
C LEU A 293 -12.63 11.93 -9.26
N ALA A 294 -11.76 10.94 -9.09
CA ALA A 294 -12.08 9.68 -8.42
C ALA A 294 -12.34 9.87 -6.93
N HIS A 295 -11.68 10.84 -6.29
CA HIS A 295 -11.88 11.21 -4.89
C HIS A 295 -13.13 12.07 -4.66
N GLY A 296 -13.70 12.66 -5.72
CA GLY A 296 -14.95 13.43 -5.63
C GLY A 296 -14.78 14.81 -4.98
N HIS A 297 -13.58 15.38 -5.04
CA HIS A 297 -13.30 16.72 -4.52
C HIS A 297 -14.00 17.80 -5.35
N ASP A 298 -14.48 18.87 -4.68
CA ASP A 298 -15.05 20.03 -5.36
C ASP A 298 -13.92 20.88 -5.97
N PRO A 299 -13.87 21.07 -7.30
CA PRO A 299 -12.88 21.91 -7.95
C PRO A 299 -12.82 23.35 -7.41
N LYS A 300 -13.90 23.88 -6.82
CA LYS A 300 -13.89 25.24 -6.23
C LYS A 300 -13.05 25.32 -4.94
N GLY A 301 -12.79 24.18 -4.31
CA GLY A 301 -11.98 24.04 -3.11
C GLY A 301 -10.47 24.01 -3.38
N CYS A 302 -10.06 23.87 -4.64
CA CYS A 302 -8.69 23.64 -5.05
C CYS A 302 -8.31 24.62 -6.17
N ASP A 303 -7.14 25.22 -6.07
CA ASP A 303 -6.65 26.19 -7.06
C ASP A 303 -5.63 25.55 -8.02
N LEU A 304 -4.95 24.48 -7.58
CA LEU A 304 -3.87 23.82 -8.31
C LEU A 304 -3.79 22.32 -7.97
N ILE A 305 -3.61 21.47 -8.97
CA ILE A 305 -3.22 20.07 -8.78
C ILE A 305 -1.72 19.94 -9.01
N VAL A 306 -1.01 19.30 -8.08
CA VAL A 306 0.36 18.85 -8.30
C VAL A 306 0.37 17.34 -8.40
N CYS A 307 0.84 16.81 -9.53
CA CYS A 307 0.83 15.36 -9.76
C CYS A 307 2.11 14.80 -10.37
N TRP A 308 2.32 13.48 -10.27
CA TRP A 308 3.40 12.83 -11.01
C TRP A 308 3.09 12.76 -12.50
N GLU A 309 1.88 12.33 -12.86
CA GLU A 309 1.42 12.17 -14.25
C GLU A 309 0.12 12.92 -14.50
N HIS A 310 0.12 13.82 -15.48
CA HIS A 310 -1.10 14.50 -15.91
C HIS A 310 -1.80 13.71 -17.02
N ASN A 311 -2.95 13.13 -16.68
CA ASN A 311 -3.75 12.28 -17.57
C ASN A 311 -5.24 12.69 -17.63
N TRP A 312 -5.56 13.92 -17.22
CA TRP A 312 -6.91 14.48 -17.27
C TRP A 312 -6.99 15.61 -18.29
N ARG A 313 -7.29 15.27 -19.54
CA ARG A 313 -7.25 16.18 -20.70
C ARG A 313 -8.13 17.44 -20.55
N ASP A 314 -9.32 17.29 -19.99
CA ASP A 314 -10.30 18.37 -19.81
C ASP A 314 -10.33 18.87 -18.36
N CYS A 315 -9.16 18.92 -17.69
CA CYS A 315 -9.04 19.35 -16.31
C CYS A 315 -9.38 20.85 -16.17
N PRO A 316 -10.37 21.24 -15.34
CA PRO A 316 -10.74 22.64 -15.15
C PRO A 316 -9.84 23.36 -14.15
N ILE A 317 -8.96 22.62 -13.44
CA ILE A 317 -8.01 23.13 -12.45
C ILE A 317 -6.63 23.20 -13.10
N GLU A 318 -5.84 24.20 -12.75
CA GLU A 318 -4.45 24.31 -13.18
C GLU A 318 -3.63 23.10 -12.68
N VAL A 319 -2.69 22.57 -13.48
CA VAL A 319 -1.92 21.37 -13.13
C VAL A 319 -0.42 21.58 -13.29
N VAL A 320 0.34 21.15 -12.28
CA VAL A 320 1.79 21.01 -12.32
C VAL A 320 2.15 19.52 -12.36
N GLU A 321 2.64 19.06 -13.51
CA GLU A 321 3.14 17.69 -13.68
C GLU A 321 4.64 17.61 -13.32
N LEU A 322 4.94 16.99 -12.17
CA LEU A 322 6.31 16.89 -11.66
C LEU A 322 7.24 16.11 -12.58
N ARG A 323 6.74 15.10 -13.32
CA ARG A 323 7.57 14.34 -14.26
C ARG A 323 8.17 15.21 -15.35
N GLN A 324 7.39 16.13 -15.91
CA GLN A 324 7.87 17.10 -16.91
C GLN A 324 8.77 18.16 -16.27
N VAL A 325 8.39 18.65 -15.08
CA VAL A 325 9.18 19.63 -14.33
C VAL A 325 10.60 19.10 -14.07
N LEU A 326 10.75 17.83 -13.70
CA LEU A 326 12.06 17.23 -13.45
C LEU A 326 12.99 17.33 -14.66
N MET A 327 12.46 17.13 -15.88
CA MET A 327 13.26 17.25 -17.10
C MET A 327 13.81 18.68 -17.24
N THR A 328 13.01 19.70 -16.89
CA THR A 328 13.45 21.10 -16.96
C THR A 328 14.44 21.50 -15.87
N LEU A 329 14.35 20.90 -14.67
CA LEU A 329 15.21 21.23 -13.54
C LEU A 329 16.53 20.44 -13.54
N ASP A 330 16.61 19.30 -14.22
CA ASP A 330 17.85 18.55 -14.36
C ASP A 330 18.78 19.15 -15.44
N ASP A 331 18.21 19.80 -16.45
CA ASP A 331 18.95 20.59 -17.46
C ASP A 331 19.57 21.88 -16.87
N SER A 332 19.11 22.31 -15.70
CA SER A 332 19.73 23.39 -14.94
C SER A 332 20.85 22.88 -14.03
N LYS A 333 21.97 22.44 -14.63
CA LYS A 333 23.27 22.38 -13.94
C LYS A 333 24.19 23.49 -14.44
N PRO A 334 24.95 24.14 -13.54
CA PRO A 334 26.09 24.97 -13.93
C PRO A 334 27.20 24.14 -14.60
#